data_AF-A0AAW7YWD4-F1
#
_entry.id   AF-A0AAW7YWD4-F1
#
_cell.length_a   1.000
_cell.length_b   1.000
_cell.length_c   1.000
_cell.angle_alpha   90.00
_cell.angle_beta   90.00
_cell.angle_gamma   90.00
#
_symmetry.space_group_name_H-M   'P 1'
#
loop_
_entity.id
_entity.type
_entity.pdbx_description
1 polymer ?
#
loop_
_entity_poly.entity_id
_entity_poly.type
_entity_poly.pdbx_seq_one_letter_code
_entity_poly.pdbx_strand_id
1 'polypeptide(L)'
;GYVTIWGSYHQDGNYGGLFGPRFDSDGARAGTEFQVNTTTAGSQTDGSVLGYSDGGFGVVWYDSYEIYYQRFDAAGELVGGETH
;
A
#
# COMPACT_ATOMS: atom_id res chain seq x y z
N GLY A 1 -11.34 -11.79 1.74
CA GLY A 1 -10.46 -11.23 0.71
C GLY A 1 -9.06 -11.08 1.22
N TYR A 2 -8.12 -10.75 0.36
CA TYR A 2 -6.72 -10.49 0.71
C TYR A 2 -6.17 -9.32 -0.10
N VAL A 3 -5.12 -8.68 0.43
CA VAL A 3 -4.41 -7.59 -0.22
C VAL A 3 -3.00 -8.07 -0.50
N THR A 4 -2.50 -7.80 -1.70
CA THR A 4 -1.10 -8.03 -2.05
C THR A 4 -0.45 -6.68 -2.33
N ILE A 5 0.79 -6.50 -1.91
CA ILE A 5 1.61 -5.34 -2.28
C ILE A 5 2.88 -5.82 -2.97
N TRP A 6 3.36 -5.04 -3.94
CA TRP A 6 4.68 -5.24 -4.52
C TRP A 6 5.39 -3.89 -4.67
N GLY A 7 6.72 -3.93 -4.53
CA GLY A 7 7.57 -2.83 -4.99
C GLY A 7 7.69 -2.89 -6.51
N SER A 8 7.30 -1.82 -7.17
CA SER A 8 7.55 -1.61 -8.59
C SER A 8 8.78 -0.72 -8.75
N TYR A 9 9.70 -1.10 -9.64
CA TYR A 9 10.75 -0.18 -10.10
C TYR A 9 10.18 0.65 -11.25
N HIS A 10 10.32 1.98 -11.20
CA HIS A 10 9.98 2.91 -12.30
C HIS A 10 8.50 3.10 -12.68
N GLN A 11 7.55 2.61 -11.89
CA GLN A 11 6.12 2.76 -12.22
C GLN A 11 5.51 4.09 -11.69
N ASP A 12 6.17 4.76 -10.74
CA ASP A 12 5.81 6.07 -10.18
C ASP A 12 6.70 7.23 -10.69
N GLY A 13 7.65 6.93 -11.57
CA GLY A 13 8.63 7.89 -12.09
C GLY A 13 9.97 7.92 -11.35
N ASN A 14 10.20 7.07 -10.33
CA ASN A 14 11.45 6.96 -9.59
C ASN A 14 11.85 5.49 -9.27
N TYR A 15 12.83 5.26 -8.37
CA TYR A 15 13.43 3.95 -8.10
C TYR A 15 12.53 2.93 -7.37
N GLY A 16 11.37 3.32 -6.81
CA GLY A 16 10.47 2.38 -6.14
C GLY A 16 9.09 2.96 -5.84
N GLY A 17 8.01 2.32 -6.27
CA GLY A 17 6.64 2.64 -5.82
C GLY A 17 5.94 1.39 -5.31
N LEU A 18 5.22 1.48 -4.19
CA LEU A 18 4.45 0.36 -3.64
C LEU A 18 3.03 0.37 -4.21
N PHE A 19 2.65 -0.70 -4.89
CA PHE A 19 1.33 -0.87 -5.49
C PHE A 19 0.67 -2.14 -4.99
N GLY A 20 -0.66 -2.15 -4.97
CA GLY A 20 -1.41 -3.33 -4.59
C GLY A 20 -2.80 -3.42 -5.22
N PRO A 21 -3.25 -4.62 -5.63
CA PRO A 21 -4.64 -4.94 -5.88
C PRO A 21 -5.25 -5.54 -4.61
N ARG A 22 -6.56 -5.40 -4.50
CA ARG A 22 -7.36 -6.16 -3.55
C ARG A 22 -8.03 -7.32 -4.26
N PHE A 23 -8.26 -8.39 -3.52
CA PHE A 23 -8.98 -9.56 -3.98
C PHE A 23 -10.11 -9.89 -2.99
N ASP A 24 -11.26 -10.32 -3.51
CA ASP A 24 -12.34 -10.85 -2.69
C ASP A 24 -11.98 -12.25 -2.10
N SER A 25 -12.88 -12.86 -1.35
CA SER A 25 -12.65 -14.20 -0.77
C SER A 25 -12.49 -15.30 -1.81
N ASP A 26 -13.00 -15.07 -3.02
CA ASP A 26 -13.03 -16.06 -4.10
C ASP A 26 -11.84 -15.86 -5.06
N GLY A 27 -10.97 -14.89 -4.77
CA GLY A 27 -9.77 -14.57 -5.53
C GLY A 27 -10.01 -13.67 -6.75
N ALA A 28 -11.22 -13.14 -6.92
CA ALA A 28 -11.49 -12.16 -7.97
C ALA A 28 -11.00 -10.77 -7.55
N ARG A 29 -10.46 -10.02 -8.52
CA ARG A 29 -9.88 -8.70 -8.28
C ARG A 29 -10.99 -7.73 -7.87
N ALA A 30 -10.86 -7.16 -6.68
CA ALA A 30 -11.77 -6.19 -6.11
C ALA A 30 -11.21 -4.77 -6.30
N GLY A 31 -11.67 -4.06 -7.33
CA GLY A 31 -11.27 -2.69 -7.63
C GLY A 31 -9.98 -2.55 -8.44
N THR A 32 -9.55 -1.31 -8.63
CA THR A 32 -8.33 -0.94 -9.36
C THR A 32 -7.09 -1.04 -8.46
N GLU A 33 -5.93 -1.12 -9.10
CA GLU A 33 -4.64 -0.93 -8.44
C GLU A 33 -4.61 0.44 -7.76
N PHE A 34 -4.03 0.49 -6.57
CA PHE A 34 -3.82 1.74 -5.85
C PHE A 34 -2.34 1.89 -5.50
N GLN A 35 -1.88 3.14 -5.53
CA GLN A 35 -0.55 3.51 -5.06
C GLN A 35 -0.60 3.67 -3.53
N VAL A 36 0.33 3.02 -2.84
CA VAL A 36 0.38 3.00 -1.37
C VAL A 36 1.03 4.27 -0.82
N ASN A 37 2.16 4.68 -1.40
CA ASN A 37 2.94 5.83 -0.95
C ASN A 37 2.44 7.12 -1.59
N THR A 38 2.35 8.19 -0.80
CA THR A 38 2.08 9.55 -1.33
C THR A 38 3.37 10.30 -1.59
N THR A 39 4.43 9.99 -0.83
CA THR A 39 5.79 10.47 -1.07
C THR A 39 6.53 9.53 -2.03
N THR A 40 7.00 10.04 -3.17
CA THR A 40 7.73 9.26 -4.21
C THR A 40 9.25 9.53 -4.23
N ALA A 41 9.73 10.46 -3.40
CA ALA A 41 11.15 10.72 -3.22
C ALA A 41 11.74 9.67 -2.27
N GLY A 42 12.79 8.96 -2.67
CA GLY A 42 13.44 7.94 -1.84
C GLY A 42 13.42 6.55 -2.48
N SER A 43 13.52 5.53 -1.63
CA SER A 43 13.51 4.12 -2.02
C SER A 43 12.58 3.36 -1.09
N GLN A 44 11.33 3.18 -1.51
CA GLN A 44 10.30 2.51 -0.73
C GLN A 44 10.47 0.98 -0.84
N THR A 45 10.88 0.34 0.25
CA THR A 45 11.16 -1.11 0.32
C THR A 45 10.47 -1.78 1.50
N ASP A 46 10.52 -3.11 1.53
CA ASP A 46 10.14 -3.92 2.69
C ASP A 46 8.72 -3.69 3.21
N GLY A 47 7.77 -3.55 2.28
CA GLY A 47 6.37 -3.34 2.60
C GLY A 47 5.74 -4.53 3.35
N SER A 48 4.90 -4.23 4.34
CA SER A 48 4.08 -5.21 5.05
C SER A 48 2.64 -4.72 5.22
N VAL A 49 1.67 -5.63 5.20
CA VAL A 49 0.24 -5.33 5.27
C VAL A 49 -0.37 -5.91 6.54
N LEU A 50 -1.16 -5.10 7.23
CA LEU A 50 -1.98 -5.49 8.38
C LEU A 50 -3.47 -5.30 8.05
N GLY A 51 -4.29 -6.34 8.26
CA GLY A 51 -5.74 -6.22 8.16
C GLY A 51 -6.38 -5.73 9.46
N TYR A 52 -7.39 -4.87 9.35
CA TYR A 52 -8.22 -4.40 10.45
C TYR A 52 -9.57 -5.12 10.49
N SER A 53 -10.20 -5.16 11.67
CA SER A 53 -11.51 -5.80 11.87
C SER A 53 -12.67 -5.07 11.20
N ASP A 54 -12.49 -3.81 10.83
CA ASP A 54 -13.44 -3.01 10.04
C ASP A 54 -13.38 -3.33 8.53
N GLY A 55 -12.52 -4.28 8.12
CA GLY A 55 -12.29 -4.66 6.73
C GLY A 55 -11.29 -3.77 6.01
N GLY A 56 -10.80 -2.69 6.64
CA GLY A 56 -9.69 -1.90 6.13
C GLY A 56 -8.34 -2.58 6.33
N PHE A 57 -7.29 -1.92 5.88
CA PHE A 57 -5.92 -2.41 6.02
C PHE A 57 -4.94 -1.26 6.18
N GLY A 58 -3.81 -1.57 6.80
CA GLY A 58 -2.68 -0.66 6.95
C GLY A 58 -1.50 -1.21 6.17
N VAL A 59 -0.72 -0.32 5.56
CA VAL A 59 0.54 -0.69 4.92
C VAL A 59 1.65 0.07 5.62
N VAL A 60 2.67 -0.67 6.06
CA VAL A 60 3.93 -0.12 6.55
C VAL A 60 5.02 -0.37 5.52
N TRP A 61 5.94 0.57 5.35
CA TRP A 61 7.10 0.41 4.50
C TRP A 61 8.30 1.15 5.04
N TYR A 62 9.48 0.77 4.58
CA TYR A 62 10.70 1.50 4.85
C TYR A 62 10.97 2.47 3.71
N ASP A 63 11.32 3.70 4.04
CA ASP A 63 11.87 4.64 3.06
C ASP A 63 13.11 5.30 3.60
N SER A 64 14.24 4.97 2.98
CA SER A 64 15.58 5.50 3.23
C SER A 64 16.11 5.25 4.65
N TYR A 65 15.48 5.88 5.67
CA TYR A 65 15.82 5.76 7.09
C TYR A 65 14.62 5.70 8.03
N GLU A 66 13.41 5.96 7.53
CA GLU A 66 12.19 6.09 8.33
C GLU A 66 11.20 4.97 8.00
N ILE A 67 10.34 4.65 8.97
CA ILE A 67 9.24 3.71 8.77
C ILE A 67 7.99 4.54 8.53
N TYR A 68 7.36 4.31 7.39
CA TYR A 68 6.12 4.98 7.02
C TYR A 68 4.93 4.07 7.19
N TYR A 69 3.77 4.68 7.40
CA TYR A 69 2.49 4.02 7.52
C TYR A 69 1.39 4.79 6.79
N GLN A 70 0.52 4.04 6.10
CA GLN A 70 -0.72 4.55 5.52
C GLN A 70 -1.88 3.60 5.81
N ARG A 71 -3.01 4.16 6.27
CA ARG A 71 -4.27 3.43 6.45
C ARG A 71 -5.16 3.55 5.22
N PHE A 72 -5.82 2.45 4.90
CA PHE A 72 -6.87 2.35 3.90
C PHE A 72 -8.15 1.79 4.52
N ASP A 73 -9.29 2.20 4.00
CA ASP A 73 -10.58 1.61 4.34
C ASP A 73 -10.83 0.30 3.59
N ALA A 74 -11.99 -0.33 3.82
CA ALA A 74 -12.36 -1.56 3.13
C ALA A 74 -12.51 -1.38 1.61
N ALA A 75 -12.73 -0.14 1.15
CA ALA A 75 -12.81 0.25 -0.25
C ALA A 75 -11.43 0.58 -0.87
N GLY A 76 -10.33 0.48 -0.11
CA GLY A 76 -8.98 0.78 -0.58
C GLY A 76 -8.71 2.27 -0.73
N GLU A 77 -9.54 3.11 -0.12
CA GLU A 77 -9.38 4.56 -0.11
C GLU A 77 -8.56 4.99 1.11
N LEU A 78 -7.79 6.08 0.98
CA LEU A 78 -6.94 6.59 2.05
C LEU A 78 -7.76 7.04 3.26
N VAL A 79 -7.37 6.58 4.45
CA VAL A 79 -7.92 7.04 5.72
C VAL A 79 -6.87 7.91 6.42
N GLY A 80 -6.99 9.22 6.23
CA GLY A 80 -6.01 10.19 6.74
C GLY A 80 -4.75 10.26 5.86
N GLY A 81 -3.72 10.93 6.40
CA GLY A 81 -2.45 11.13 5.71
C GLY A 81 -1.37 10.13 6.12
N GLU A 82 -0.33 10.08 5.29
CA GLU A 82 0.89 9.32 5.53
C GLU A 82 1.56 9.78 6.83
N THR A 83 2.04 8.82 7.64
CA THR A 83 2.70 9.08 8.92
C THR A 83 4.07 8.40 8.95
N HIS A 84 5.06 9.04 9.59
CA HIS A 84 6.40 8.51 9.88
C HIS A 84 6.62 8.43 11.40
#